data_AF-A0A1Q7P8J1-F1
#
_entry.id   AF-A0A1Q7P8J1-F1
#
_cell.length_a   1.000
_cell.length_b   1.000
_cell.length_c   1.000
_cell.angle_alpha   90.00
_cell.angle_beta   90.00
_cell.angle_gamma   90.00
#
_symmetry.space_group_name_H-M   'P 1'
#
loop_
_entity.id
_entity.type
_entity.pdbx_description
1 polymer ?
#
loop_
_entity_poly.entity_id
_entity_poly.type
_entity_poly.pdbx_seq_one_letter_code
_entity_poly.pdbx_strand_id
1 'polypeptide(L)'
;MSEKSKESISKFYSALGNPYRRQIVQLLREKRKLGFKELHEALKISVGALYHHLDMLEGIVAQESDRKYVLTDQGRSAIETFSISEEKTAAGSVQGNEETRLGFFSGEILLGRTLMNYLNADPIRSLPLAILIVAFGGWISSQTRLEPLLLFYLTPTSGTVSALFLFMFPIGWLVTFIMADILSTLVFHRKGDDLRLLNATAFAMLPLLIVPGLFSLAQLLSPGGSLGYTAVLLPIFLQAWVVCLLASAVSISKGLKLERAALISLGVVYLNILILLVGLQMGLF
;
A
#
# COMPACT_ATOMS: atom_id res chain seq x y z
N MET A 1 28.70 17.72 14.06
CA MET A 1 27.37 17.71 14.71
C MET A 1 27.59 17.93 16.21
N SER A 2 27.10 19.04 16.77
CA SER A 2 27.40 19.46 18.16
C SER A 2 26.78 18.51 19.20
N GLU A 3 27.47 18.30 20.32
CA GLU A 3 27.05 17.45 21.45
C GLU A 3 25.66 17.81 21.99
N LYS A 4 25.33 19.12 21.98
CA LYS A 4 24.04 19.67 22.40
C LYS A 4 22.86 19.21 21.51
N SER A 5 23.13 18.92 20.24
CA SER A 5 22.12 18.40 19.31
C SER A 5 21.77 16.94 19.61
N LYS A 6 22.76 16.11 19.98
CA LYS A 6 22.52 14.69 20.31
C LYS A 6 21.68 14.51 21.59
N GLU A 7 21.92 15.33 22.62
CA GLU A 7 21.17 15.27 23.88
C GLU A 7 19.72 15.74 23.72
N SER A 8 19.49 16.78 22.90
CA SER A 8 18.12 17.22 22.58
C SER A 8 17.33 16.11 21.89
N ILE A 9 17.94 15.43 20.91
CA ILE A 9 17.33 14.35 20.15
C ILE A 9 16.98 13.15 21.05
N SER A 10 17.87 12.74 21.96
CA SER A 10 17.60 11.60 22.84
C SER A 10 16.43 11.86 23.80
N LYS A 11 16.28 13.09 24.31
CA LYS A 11 15.11 13.52 25.10
C LYS A 11 13.80 13.50 24.29
N PHE A 12 13.84 13.89 23.01
CA PHE A 12 12.66 13.77 22.15
C PHE A 12 12.29 12.31 21.86
N TYR A 13 13.27 11.43 21.63
CA TYR A 13 13.04 10.00 21.41
C TYR A 13 12.40 9.33 22.63
N SER A 14 12.83 9.66 23.85
CA SER A 14 12.25 9.10 25.07
C SER A 14 10.83 9.61 25.32
N ALA A 15 10.57 10.89 25.04
CA ALA A 15 9.24 11.49 25.17
C ALA A 15 8.24 10.93 24.13
N LEU A 16 8.61 10.78 22.86
CA LEU A 16 7.70 10.33 21.81
C LEU A 16 7.62 8.80 21.65
N GLY A 17 8.40 8.01 22.38
CA GLY A 17 8.33 6.54 22.31
C GLY A 17 7.00 5.91 22.76
N ASN A 18 6.14 6.65 23.49
CA ASN A 18 4.87 6.14 23.99
C ASN A 18 3.69 6.45 23.03
N PRO A 19 2.79 5.50 22.77
CA PRO A 19 1.65 5.70 21.85
C PRO A 19 0.69 6.81 22.27
N TYR A 20 0.39 6.97 23.58
CA TYR A 20 -0.50 8.03 24.06
C TYR A 20 0.13 9.42 23.94
N ARG A 21 1.44 9.53 24.19
CA ARG A 21 2.19 10.79 24.00
C ARG A 21 2.21 11.22 22.53
N ARG A 22 2.35 10.26 21.60
CA ARG A 22 2.19 10.52 20.16
C ARG A 22 0.80 10.98 19.79
N GLN A 23 -0.25 10.34 20.32
CA GLN A 23 -1.64 10.73 20.06
C GLN A 23 -1.95 12.14 20.58
N ILE A 24 -1.49 12.51 21.78
CA ILE A 24 -1.63 13.88 22.33
C ILE A 24 -1.05 14.89 21.34
N VAL A 25 0.18 14.63 20.90
CA VAL A 25 0.92 15.51 20.00
C VAL A 25 0.23 15.62 18.63
N GLN A 26 -0.30 14.53 18.09
CA GLN A 26 -1.05 14.53 16.83
C GLN A 26 -2.36 15.30 16.94
N LEU A 27 -3.13 15.08 18.02
CA LEU A 27 -4.38 15.81 18.27
C LEU A 27 -4.15 17.32 18.36
N LEU A 28 -3.06 17.73 19.02
CA LEU A 28 -2.65 19.13 19.10
C LEU A 28 -2.15 19.68 17.76
N ARG A 29 -1.56 18.87 16.89
CA ARG A 29 -1.19 19.27 15.53
C ARG A 29 -2.42 19.56 14.68
N GLU A 30 -3.43 18.69 14.74
CA GLU A 30 -4.64 18.78 13.92
C GLU A 30 -5.57 19.91 14.38
N LYS A 31 -5.79 20.01 15.70
CA LYS A 31 -6.75 20.98 16.28
C LYS A 31 -6.09 22.26 16.78
N ARG A 32 -4.77 22.39 16.66
CA ARG A 32 -3.88 23.47 17.15
C ARG A 32 -3.86 23.70 18.66
N LYS A 33 -4.99 23.53 19.36
CA LYS A 33 -5.14 23.86 20.78
C LYS A 33 -6.26 23.02 21.40
N LEU A 34 -5.97 22.32 22.50
CA LEU A 34 -6.93 21.45 23.20
C LEU A 34 -6.88 21.59 24.72
N GLY A 35 -8.04 21.50 25.37
CA GLY A 35 -8.15 21.44 26.83
C GLY A 35 -7.89 20.04 27.40
N PHE A 36 -7.66 19.97 28.71
CA PHE A 36 -7.46 18.69 29.41
C PHE A 36 -8.63 17.72 29.22
N LYS A 37 -9.88 18.20 29.34
CA LYS A 37 -11.09 17.38 29.17
C LYS A 37 -11.19 16.79 27.76
N GLU A 38 -10.90 17.59 26.74
CA GLU A 38 -10.94 17.15 25.33
C GLU A 38 -9.87 16.10 25.04
N LEU A 39 -8.65 16.27 25.58
CA LEU A 39 -7.59 15.27 25.50
C LEU A 39 -7.98 13.98 26.22
N HIS A 40 -8.53 14.08 27.43
CA HIS A 40 -8.98 12.94 28.22
C HIS A 40 -10.09 12.15 27.51
N GLU A 41 -11.10 12.83 26.95
CA GLU A 41 -12.19 12.20 26.20
C GLU A 41 -11.69 11.51 24.92
N ALA A 42 -10.72 12.12 24.23
CA ALA A 42 -10.14 11.54 23.02
C ALA A 42 -9.27 10.31 23.30
N LEU A 43 -8.50 10.32 24.40
CA LEU A 43 -7.52 9.27 24.73
C LEU A 43 -8.11 8.14 25.59
N LYS A 44 -9.19 8.41 26.33
CA LYS A 44 -9.86 7.45 27.23
C LYS A 44 -8.93 6.78 28.24
N ILE A 45 -7.96 7.53 28.76
CA ILE A 45 -7.01 7.09 29.80
C ILE A 45 -7.35 7.70 31.16
N SER A 46 -6.77 7.17 32.25
CA SER A 46 -7.01 7.75 33.58
C SER A 46 -6.45 9.18 33.70
N VAL A 47 -7.10 10.00 34.54
CA VAL A 47 -6.71 11.39 34.80
C VAL A 47 -5.24 11.50 35.21
N GLY A 48 -4.78 10.64 36.13
CA GLY A 48 -3.39 10.61 36.58
C GLY A 48 -2.40 10.20 35.47
N ALA A 49 -2.77 9.26 34.61
CA ALA A 49 -1.93 8.87 33.47
C ALA A 49 -1.80 10.01 32.44
N LEU A 50 -2.88 10.76 32.19
CA LEU A 50 -2.84 11.91 31.29
C LEU A 50 -1.91 13.00 31.82
N TYR A 51 -1.98 13.32 33.12
CA TYR A 51 -1.03 14.27 33.73
C TYR A 51 0.41 13.81 33.59
N HIS A 52 0.70 12.54 33.89
CA HIS A 52 2.04 11.98 33.74
C HIS A 52 2.54 12.03 32.28
N HIS A 53 1.66 11.81 31.30
CA HIS A 53 2.03 11.92 29.89
C HIS A 53 2.29 13.36 29.45
N LEU A 54 1.52 14.33 29.94
CA LEU A 54 1.71 15.75 29.66
C LEU A 54 2.99 16.28 30.30
N ASP A 55 3.31 15.85 31.51
CA ASP A 55 4.55 16.18 32.22
C ASP A 55 5.78 15.68 31.45
N MET A 56 5.73 14.43 30.97
CA MET A 56 6.77 13.85 30.12
C MET A 56 6.85 14.45 28.70
N LEU A 57 5.90 15.32 28.33
CA LEU A 57 5.89 16.08 27.09
C LEU A 57 6.30 17.55 27.31
N GLU A 58 6.77 17.91 28.50
CA GLU A 58 7.26 19.25 28.80
C GLU A 58 8.38 19.65 27.82
N GLY A 59 8.27 20.85 27.26
CA GLY A 59 9.15 21.35 26.19
C GLY A 59 8.68 21.02 24.77
N ILE A 60 7.85 19.98 24.57
CA ILE A 60 7.15 19.68 23.30
C ILE A 60 5.75 20.28 23.29
N VAL A 61 5.07 20.19 24.44
CA VAL A 61 3.73 20.72 24.68
C VAL A 61 3.83 21.75 25.79
N ALA A 62 3.17 22.89 25.59
CA ALA A 62 3.05 23.94 26.60
C ALA A 62 1.57 24.19 26.92
N GLN A 63 1.30 24.64 28.15
CA GLN A 63 -0.02 25.11 28.55
C GLN A 63 -0.05 26.64 28.44
N GLU A 64 -1.03 27.17 27.70
CA GLU A 64 -1.28 28.60 27.60
C GLU A 64 -2.15 29.14 28.75
N SER A 65 -2.27 30.46 28.82
CA SER A 65 -3.01 31.19 29.87
C SER A 65 -4.48 30.77 30.01
N ASP A 66 -5.09 30.22 28.96
CA ASP A 66 -6.47 29.69 28.97
C ASP A 66 -6.56 28.22 29.42
N ARG A 67 -5.49 27.68 30.00
CA ARG A 67 -5.35 26.28 30.46
C ARG A 67 -5.44 25.23 29.34
N LYS A 68 -5.38 25.64 28.07
CA LYS A 68 -5.30 24.70 26.96
C LYS A 68 -3.85 24.43 26.58
N TYR A 69 -3.62 23.24 26.05
CA TYR A 69 -2.33 22.78 25.61
C TYR A 69 -2.13 23.11 24.13
N VAL A 70 -0.89 23.48 23.79
CA VAL A 70 -0.44 23.80 22.43
C VAL A 70 0.94 23.19 22.19
N LEU A 71 1.28 22.94 20.93
CA LEU A 71 2.64 22.53 20.54
C LEU A 71 3.58 23.73 20.59
N THR A 72 4.72 23.56 21.26
CA THR A 72 5.82 24.53 21.23
C THR A 72 6.48 24.54 19.85
N ASP A 73 7.26 25.58 19.54
CA ASP A 73 8.01 25.65 18.28
C ASP A 73 9.00 24.47 18.14
N GLN A 74 9.65 24.10 19.25
CA GLN A 74 10.51 22.91 19.31
C GLN A 74 9.72 21.62 19.08
N GLY A 75 8.52 21.51 19.66
CA GLY A 75 7.61 20.40 19.44
C GLY A 75 7.21 20.28 17.98
N ARG A 76 6.88 21.38 17.30
CA ARG A 76 6.54 21.39 15.87
C ARG A 76 7.69 20.90 15.00
N SER A 77 8.90 21.43 15.18
CA SER A 77 10.08 21.01 14.42
C SER A 77 10.49 19.56 14.72
N ALA A 78 10.33 19.11 15.97
CA ALA A 78 10.58 17.72 16.34
C ALA A 78 9.58 16.79 15.67
N ILE A 79 8.29 17.13 15.64
CA ILE A 79 7.25 16.31 14.98
C ILE A 79 7.48 16.23 13.48
N GLU A 80 7.89 17.30 12.81
CA GLU A 80 8.17 17.26 11.38
C GLU A 80 9.31 16.27 11.09
N THR A 81 10.37 16.31 11.88
CA THR A 81 11.50 15.37 11.79
C THR A 81 11.10 13.93 12.15
N PHE A 82 10.28 13.75 13.21
CA PHE A 82 9.80 12.44 13.67
C PHE A 82 8.73 11.83 12.77
N SER A 83 7.85 12.63 12.18
CA SER A 83 6.85 12.15 11.22
C SER A 83 7.56 11.65 9.97
N ILE A 84 8.59 12.38 9.50
CA ILE A 84 9.43 11.96 8.37
C ILE A 84 10.24 10.70 8.74
N SER A 85 10.75 10.59 9.98
CA SER A 85 11.52 9.43 10.41
C SER A 85 10.64 8.20 10.69
N GLU A 86 9.46 8.33 11.30
CA GLU A 86 8.49 7.23 11.47
C GLU A 86 7.79 6.87 10.17
N GLU A 87 7.66 7.76 9.19
CA GLU A 87 7.15 7.40 7.86
C GLU A 87 8.23 6.66 7.06
N LYS A 88 9.50 7.08 7.17
CA LYS A 88 10.66 6.30 6.69
C LYS A 88 10.88 5.01 7.46
N THR A 89 10.56 4.98 8.75
CA THR A 89 10.68 3.78 9.60
C THR A 89 9.44 2.92 9.49
N ALA A 90 8.23 3.41 9.20
CA ALA A 90 7.07 2.55 8.94
C ALA A 90 7.13 1.98 7.51
N ALA A 91 7.75 2.71 6.58
CA ALA A 91 8.18 2.18 5.28
C ALA A 91 9.46 1.31 5.39
N GLY A 92 10.21 1.38 6.50
CA GLY A 92 11.54 0.77 6.68
C GLY A 92 11.72 -0.19 7.87
N SER A 93 10.73 -0.40 8.74
CA SER A 93 10.86 -1.15 10.00
C SER A 93 10.50 -2.62 9.83
N VAL A 94 11.15 -3.22 8.84
CA VAL A 94 11.53 -4.63 8.91
C VAL A 94 13.06 -4.78 8.86
N GLN A 95 13.85 -3.69 8.74
CA GLN A 95 15.28 -3.75 9.04
C GLN A 95 15.51 -3.70 10.54
N GLY A 96 15.23 -4.83 11.18
CA GLY A 96 15.37 -5.03 12.62
C GLY A 96 15.24 -6.50 12.99
N ASN A 97 15.75 -7.40 12.15
CA ASN A 97 16.25 -8.70 12.58
C ASN A 97 17.26 -9.17 11.56
N GLU A 98 18.26 -9.93 12.00
CA GLU A 98 19.31 -10.49 11.17
C GLU A 98 18.71 -11.33 10.03
N GLU A 99 18.46 -10.70 8.87
CA GLU A 99 17.98 -11.43 7.70
C GLU A 99 19.16 -12.17 7.07
N THR A 100 19.19 -13.48 7.33
CA THR A 100 19.91 -14.47 6.53
C THR A 100 19.71 -14.15 5.05
N ARG A 101 20.74 -14.29 4.20
CA ARG A 101 20.70 -13.96 2.76
C ARG A 101 19.44 -14.40 1.99
N LEU A 102 18.74 -15.45 2.45
CA LEU A 102 17.45 -15.92 1.93
C LEU A 102 16.25 -14.99 2.22
N GLY A 103 16.23 -14.25 3.34
CA GLY A 103 15.20 -13.27 3.68
C GLY A 103 15.20 -12.09 2.71
N PHE A 104 16.38 -11.59 2.36
CA PHE A 104 16.56 -10.51 1.39
C PHE A 104 15.97 -10.86 0.01
N PHE A 105 16.28 -12.05 -0.53
CA PHE A 105 15.74 -12.47 -1.83
C PHE A 105 14.22 -12.67 -1.81
N SER A 106 13.66 -13.22 -0.73
CA SER A 106 12.21 -13.42 -0.63
C SER A 106 11.46 -12.10 -0.46
N GLY A 107 11.97 -11.16 0.35
CA GLY A 107 11.39 -9.84 0.53
C GLY A 107 11.49 -8.96 -0.71
N GLU A 108 12.59 -9.02 -1.45
CA GLU A 108 12.77 -8.18 -2.65
C GLU A 108 12.05 -8.73 -3.87
N ILE A 109 12.09 -10.04 -4.11
CA ILE A 109 11.49 -10.64 -5.31
C ILE A 109 9.98 -10.81 -5.14
N LEU A 110 9.52 -11.30 -3.98
CA LEU A 110 8.10 -11.59 -3.75
C LEU A 110 7.30 -10.31 -3.45
N LEU A 111 7.86 -9.39 -2.66
CA LEU A 111 7.15 -8.17 -2.26
C LEU A 111 7.55 -6.95 -3.08
N GLY A 112 8.55 -7.06 -3.96
CA GLY A 112 8.94 -6.00 -4.89
C GLY A 112 9.35 -4.70 -4.21
N ARG A 113 9.69 -4.73 -2.91
CA ARG A 113 9.74 -3.53 -2.05
C ARG A 113 10.70 -2.46 -2.55
N THR A 114 11.89 -2.86 -3.00
CA THR A 114 12.91 -1.94 -3.50
C THR A 114 12.44 -1.24 -4.79
N LEU A 115 11.86 -2.00 -5.71
CA LEU A 115 11.26 -1.47 -6.94
C LEU A 115 10.10 -0.53 -6.62
N MET A 116 9.19 -0.96 -5.73
CA MET A 116 8.02 -0.19 -5.34
C MET A 116 8.38 1.11 -4.61
N ASN A 117 9.38 1.08 -3.74
CA ASN A 117 9.88 2.26 -3.05
C ASN A 117 10.55 3.24 -4.02
N TYR A 118 11.33 2.74 -4.97
CA TYR A 118 11.93 3.56 -6.02
C TYR A 118 10.87 4.26 -6.88
N LEU A 119 9.82 3.54 -7.28
CA LEU A 119 8.75 4.06 -8.11
C LEU A 119 7.80 5.00 -7.37
N ASN A 120 7.63 4.81 -6.07
CA ASN A 120 6.81 5.68 -5.22
C ASN A 120 7.54 6.94 -4.75
N ALA A 121 8.87 6.99 -4.84
CA ALA A 121 9.65 8.18 -4.47
C ALA A 121 9.19 9.43 -5.25
N ASP A 122 9.01 9.29 -6.56
CA ASP A 122 8.52 10.34 -7.45
C ASP A 122 7.34 9.83 -8.31
N PRO A 123 6.08 9.99 -7.86
CA PRO A 123 4.91 9.41 -8.52
C PRO A 123 4.68 9.95 -9.93
N ILE A 124 5.04 11.22 -10.16
CA ILE A 124 4.91 11.84 -11.49
C ILE A 124 5.88 11.21 -12.49
N ARG A 125 7.06 10.77 -12.05
CA ARG A 125 8.07 10.14 -12.92
C ARG A 125 7.75 8.68 -13.24
N SER A 126 7.08 7.96 -12.34
CA SER A 126 6.70 6.56 -12.56
C SER A 126 5.42 6.38 -13.37
N LEU A 127 4.65 7.45 -13.58
CA LEU A 127 3.37 7.42 -14.30
C LEU A 127 3.49 6.98 -15.77
N PRO A 128 4.46 7.46 -16.59
CA PRO A 128 4.64 6.96 -17.95
C PRO A 128 4.91 5.46 -17.99
N LEU A 129 5.61 4.93 -16.97
CA LEU A 129 5.94 3.53 -16.89
C LEU A 129 4.72 2.68 -16.47
N ALA A 130 3.88 3.18 -15.56
CA ALA A 130 2.59 2.57 -15.25
C ALA A 130 1.69 2.49 -16.50
N ILE A 131 1.62 3.58 -17.27
CA ILE A 131 0.88 3.61 -18.55
C ILE A 131 1.44 2.58 -19.53
N LEU A 132 2.77 2.47 -19.64
CA LEU A 132 3.41 1.49 -20.52
C LEU A 132 3.07 0.06 -20.12
N ILE A 133 3.08 -0.26 -18.82
CA ILE A 133 2.70 -1.59 -18.30
C ILE A 133 1.25 -1.91 -18.68
N VAL A 134 0.34 -0.95 -18.46
CA VAL A 134 -1.09 -1.13 -18.72
C VAL A 134 -1.38 -1.26 -20.22
N ALA A 135 -0.75 -0.42 -21.04
CA ALA A 135 -0.87 -0.48 -22.49
C ALA A 135 -0.29 -1.78 -23.04
N PHE A 136 0.86 -2.22 -22.54
CA PHE A 136 1.47 -3.50 -22.89
C PHE A 136 0.58 -4.67 -22.48
N GLY A 137 -0.05 -4.60 -21.30
CA GLY A 137 -1.02 -5.60 -20.84
C GLY A 137 -2.24 -5.72 -21.74
N GLY A 138 -2.83 -4.60 -22.16
CA GLY A 138 -3.93 -4.60 -23.13
C GLY A 138 -3.50 -5.17 -24.49
N TRP A 139 -2.33 -4.77 -24.98
CA TRP A 139 -1.81 -5.23 -26.27
C TRP A 139 -1.50 -6.74 -26.26
N ILE A 140 -0.82 -7.26 -25.24
CA ILE A 140 -0.48 -8.69 -25.17
C ILE A 140 -1.73 -9.55 -25.00
N SER A 141 -2.75 -9.04 -24.28
CA SER A 141 -4.06 -9.70 -24.15
C SER A 141 -4.76 -9.79 -25.51
N SER A 142 -4.74 -8.72 -26.31
CA SER A 142 -5.36 -8.75 -27.64
C SER A 142 -4.66 -9.73 -28.59
N GLN A 143 -3.33 -9.84 -28.50
CA GLN A 143 -2.55 -10.77 -29.33
C GLN A 143 -2.78 -12.23 -28.95
N THR A 144 -2.84 -12.53 -27.65
CA THR A 144 -2.97 -13.91 -27.14
C THR A 144 -4.41 -14.40 -27.11
N ARG A 145 -5.39 -13.50 -27.27
CA ARG A 145 -6.82 -13.75 -27.11
C ARG A 145 -7.20 -14.30 -25.73
N LEU A 146 -6.36 -14.08 -24.72
CA LEU A 146 -6.71 -14.35 -23.32
C LEU A 146 -7.53 -13.18 -22.80
N GLU A 147 -8.64 -13.46 -22.14
CA GLU A 147 -9.55 -12.45 -21.62
C GLU A 147 -9.08 -11.99 -20.24
N PRO A 148 -8.58 -10.74 -20.08
CA PRO A 148 -8.19 -10.23 -18.78
C PRO A 148 -9.44 -9.81 -18.00
N LEU A 149 -9.73 -10.51 -16.91
CA LEU A 149 -10.80 -10.16 -15.98
C LEU A 149 -10.17 -9.74 -14.65
N LEU A 150 -10.04 -8.41 -14.48
CA LEU A 150 -9.43 -7.79 -13.29
C LEU A 150 -8.02 -8.35 -13.03
N LEU A 151 -7.87 -9.19 -11.99
CA LEU A 151 -6.62 -9.85 -11.60
C LEU A 151 -6.45 -11.27 -12.17
N PHE A 152 -7.33 -11.73 -13.06
CA PHE A 152 -7.28 -13.08 -13.65
C PHE A 152 -7.22 -13.03 -15.18
N TYR A 153 -6.70 -14.09 -15.79
CA TYR A 153 -6.85 -14.36 -17.22
C TYR A 153 -7.74 -15.58 -17.42
N LEU A 154 -8.71 -15.46 -18.31
CA LEU A 154 -9.65 -16.52 -18.69
C LEU A 154 -9.40 -16.93 -20.14
N THR A 155 -9.78 -18.17 -20.45
CA THR A 155 -9.88 -18.65 -21.83
C THR A 155 -10.99 -17.88 -22.54
N PRO A 156 -10.81 -17.43 -23.79
CA PRO A 156 -11.78 -16.59 -24.48
C PRO A 156 -13.14 -17.28 -24.59
N THR A 157 -14.16 -16.50 -24.29
CA THR A 157 -15.57 -16.88 -24.39
C THR A 157 -16.07 -16.67 -25.82
N SER A 158 -17.02 -17.52 -26.24
CA SER A 158 -17.55 -17.53 -27.60
C SER A 158 -18.30 -16.22 -27.89
N GLY A 159 -17.66 -15.24 -28.54
CA GLY A 159 -18.34 -14.02 -29.01
C GLY A 159 -17.67 -12.69 -28.66
N THR A 160 -16.64 -12.69 -27.81
CA THR A 160 -15.96 -11.43 -27.45
C THR A 160 -15.05 -10.96 -28.58
N VAL A 161 -15.29 -9.73 -29.06
CA VAL A 161 -14.43 -9.11 -30.08
C VAL A 161 -13.05 -8.85 -29.51
N SER A 162 -12.01 -9.37 -30.18
CA SER A 162 -10.61 -9.28 -29.73
C SER A 162 -10.13 -7.84 -29.45
N ALA A 163 -10.73 -6.85 -30.07
CA ALA A 163 -10.47 -5.42 -29.82
C ALA A 163 -10.86 -4.96 -28.40
N LEU A 164 -11.83 -5.61 -27.75
CA LEU A 164 -12.22 -5.27 -26.37
C LEU A 164 -11.16 -5.66 -25.34
N PHE A 165 -10.34 -6.68 -25.62
CA PHE A 165 -9.27 -7.11 -24.72
C PHE A 165 -8.22 -6.01 -24.48
N LEU A 166 -8.03 -5.12 -25.48
CA LEU A 166 -7.14 -3.96 -25.36
C LEU A 166 -7.58 -3.02 -24.23
N PHE A 167 -8.89 -2.90 -24.00
CA PHE A 167 -9.47 -1.99 -23.00
C PHE A 167 -9.76 -2.69 -21.68
N MET A 168 -10.02 -4.01 -21.68
CA MET A 168 -10.35 -4.77 -20.47
C MET A 168 -9.21 -4.76 -19.44
N PHE A 169 -7.94 -4.86 -19.86
CA PHE A 169 -6.81 -4.80 -18.92
C PHE A 169 -6.66 -3.41 -18.25
N PRO A 170 -6.65 -2.28 -19.00
CA PRO A 170 -6.71 -0.95 -18.39
C PRO A 170 -7.91 -0.72 -17.47
N ILE A 171 -9.09 -1.20 -17.85
CA ILE A 171 -10.29 -1.11 -17.01
C ILE A 171 -10.10 -1.94 -15.73
N GLY A 172 -9.60 -3.16 -15.83
CA GLY A 172 -9.30 -4.03 -14.70
C GLY A 172 -8.30 -3.40 -13.72
N TRP A 173 -7.28 -2.71 -14.23
CA TRP A 173 -6.35 -1.93 -13.42
C TRP A 173 -7.05 -0.79 -12.67
N LEU A 174 -7.86 0.03 -13.35
CA LEU A 174 -8.61 1.11 -12.71
C LEU A 174 -9.57 0.58 -11.64
N VAL A 175 -10.29 -0.51 -11.91
CA VAL A 175 -11.20 -1.11 -10.94
C VAL A 175 -10.42 -1.65 -9.74
N THR A 176 -9.26 -2.29 -9.95
CA THR A 176 -8.39 -2.76 -8.86
C THR A 176 -7.92 -1.60 -7.98
N PHE A 177 -7.50 -0.49 -8.59
CA PHE A 177 -7.15 0.74 -7.90
C PHE A 177 -8.33 1.27 -7.06
N ILE A 178 -9.50 1.42 -7.66
CA ILE A 178 -10.71 1.91 -6.97
C ILE A 178 -11.09 0.99 -5.81
N MET A 179 -11.06 -0.32 -6.01
CA MET A 179 -11.34 -1.29 -4.95
C MET A 179 -10.35 -1.16 -3.79
N ALA A 180 -9.05 -1.10 -4.08
CA ALA A 180 -8.02 -0.94 -3.06
C ALA A 180 -8.19 0.39 -2.29
N ASP A 181 -8.49 1.47 -3.00
CA ASP A 181 -8.71 2.79 -2.42
C ASP A 181 -9.95 2.83 -1.51
N ILE A 182 -11.09 2.34 -2.00
CA ILE A 182 -12.34 2.25 -1.23
C ILE A 182 -12.14 1.40 0.01
N LEU A 183 -11.52 0.21 -0.11
CA LEU A 183 -11.32 -0.68 1.03
C LEU A 183 -10.36 -0.07 2.06
N SER A 184 -9.30 0.61 1.60
CA SER A 184 -8.37 1.31 2.48
C SER A 184 -9.05 2.47 3.24
N THR A 185 -9.93 3.20 2.56
CA THR A 185 -10.67 4.32 3.13
C THR A 185 -11.78 3.84 4.06
N LEU A 186 -12.52 2.79 3.71
CA LEU A 186 -13.65 2.30 4.49
C LEU A 186 -13.20 1.55 5.74
N VAL A 187 -12.22 0.64 5.61
CA VAL A 187 -11.80 -0.22 6.72
C VAL A 187 -10.86 0.51 7.68
N PHE A 188 -9.94 1.31 7.16
CA PHE A 188 -8.88 1.94 7.97
C PHE A 188 -8.96 3.47 8.02
N HIS A 189 -9.98 4.09 7.42
CA HIS A 189 -10.21 5.55 7.44
C HIS A 189 -9.01 6.36 6.94
N ARG A 190 -8.19 5.76 6.06
CA ARG A 190 -6.95 6.38 5.58
C ARG A 190 -7.15 6.94 4.18
N LYS A 191 -7.19 8.27 4.10
CA LYS A 191 -7.27 9.02 2.83
C LYS A 191 -5.90 9.59 2.47
N GLY A 192 -5.59 9.62 1.18
CA GLY A 192 -4.41 10.29 0.64
C GLY A 192 -3.58 9.43 -0.30
N ASP A 193 -2.79 10.12 -1.11
CA ASP A 193 -1.77 9.60 -2.02
C ASP A 193 -2.27 8.63 -3.12
N ASP A 194 -3.37 9.02 -3.72
CA ASP A 194 -4.10 8.22 -4.71
C ASP A 194 -3.27 8.01 -5.99
N LEU A 195 -2.42 8.99 -6.36
CA LEU A 195 -1.49 8.85 -7.49
C LEU A 195 -0.43 7.78 -7.25
N ARG A 196 0.11 7.68 -6.02
CA ARG A 196 1.04 6.60 -5.66
C ARG A 196 0.36 5.25 -5.73
N LEU A 197 -0.86 5.14 -5.20
CA LEU A 197 -1.62 3.88 -5.25
C LEU A 197 -1.96 3.48 -6.69
N LEU A 198 -2.35 4.44 -7.53
CA LEU A 198 -2.66 4.22 -8.94
C LEU A 198 -1.45 3.67 -9.69
N ASN A 199 -0.28 4.27 -9.53
CA ASN A 199 0.94 3.74 -10.15
C ASN A 199 1.29 2.37 -9.57
N ALA A 200 1.33 2.25 -8.24
CA ALA A 200 1.72 1.03 -7.55
C ALA A 200 0.82 -0.18 -7.90
N THR A 201 -0.47 0.03 -8.14
CA THR A 201 -1.38 -1.04 -8.60
C THR A 201 -1.06 -1.52 -10.01
N ALA A 202 -0.60 -0.66 -10.92
CA ALA A 202 -0.13 -1.09 -12.25
C ALA A 202 1.08 -2.02 -12.13
N PHE A 203 2.01 -1.71 -11.23
CA PHE A 203 3.16 -2.56 -10.94
C PHE A 203 2.77 -3.87 -10.27
N ALA A 204 1.79 -3.85 -9.37
CA ALA A 204 1.31 -5.07 -8.73
C ALA A 204 0.70 -6.06 -9.74
N MET A 205 0.19 -5.57 -10.87
CA MET A 205 -0.34 -6.39 -11.96
C MET A 205 0.72 -6.91 -12.93
N LEU A 206 2.00 -6.52 -12.81
CA LEU A 206 3.07 -7.00 -13.70
C LEU A 206 3.19 -8.54 -13.76
N PRO A 207 3.20 -9.28 -12.64
CA PRO A 207 3.32 -10.73 -12.69
C PRO A 207 2.19 -11.40 -13.48
N LEU A 208 1.01 -10.76 -13.55
CA LEU A 208 -0.11 -11.27 -14.32
C LEU A 208 0.21 -11.35 -15.83
N LEU A 209 1.06 -10.45 -16.35
CA LEU A 209 1.48 -10.43 -17.75
C LEU A 209 2.39 -11.60 -18.15
N ILE A 210 2.93 -12.34 -17.18
CA ILE A 210 3.71 -13.55 -17.44
C ILE A 210 2.83 -14.63 -18.08
N VAL A 211 1.54 -14.71 -17.74
CA VAL A 211 0.60 -15.69 -18.33
C VAL A 211 0.46 -15.50 -19.84
N PRO A 212 0.00 -14.34 -20.36
CA PRO A 212 -0.10 -14.13 -21.81
C PRO A 212 1.28 -14.11 -22.48
N GLY A 213 2.33 -13.64 -21.79
CA GLY A 213 3.69 -13.68 -22.33
C GLY A 213 4.18 -15.10 -22.63
N LEU A 214 4.00 -16.03 -21.68
CA LEU A 214 4.37 -17.43 -21.87
C LEU A 214 3.45 -18.13 -22.86
N PHE A 215 2.15 -17.80 -22.87
CA PHE A 215 1.23 -18.33 -23.87
C PHE A 215 1.63 -17.93 -25.29
N SER A 216 1.99 -16.65 -25.51
CA SER A 216 2.49 -16.16 -26.80
C SER A 216 3.80 -16.84 -27.21
N LEU A 217 4.72 -17.05 -26.26
CA LEU A 217 5.98 -17.73 -26.52
C LEU A 217 5.77 -19.21 -26.86
N ALA A 218 4.87 -19.89 -26.14
CA ALA A 218 4.53 -21.28 -26.40
C ALA A 218 3.92 -21.47 -27.80
N GLN A 219 3.03 -20.57 -28.20
CA GLN A 219 2.46 -20.57 -29.56
C GLN A 219 3.51 -20.36 -30.65
N LEU A 220 4.53 -19.53 -30.38
CA LEU A 220 5.63 -19.29 -31.30
C LEU A 220 6.52 -20.53 -31.49
N LEU A 221 6.80 -21.26 -30.40
CA LEU A 221 7.68 -22.43 -30.41
C LEU A 221 6.98 -23.70 -30.90
N SER A 222 5.72 -23.90 -30.52
CA SER A 222 4.93 -25.09 -30.84
C SER A 222 3.49 -24.70 -31.19
N PRO A 223 3.20 -24.39 -32.47
CA PRO A 223 1.85 -24.08 -32.92
C PRO A 223 0.91 -25.27 -32.64
N GLY A 224 0.01 -25.13 -31.66
CA GLY A 224 -0.94 -26.17 -31.25
C GLY A 224 -0.55 -27.01 -30.02
N GLY A 225 0.56 -26.70 -29.35
CA GLY A 225 0.92 -27.34 -28.09
C GLY A 225 -0.06 -26.98 -26.97
N SER A 226 -0.68 -27.97 -26.33
CA SER A 226 -1.51 -27.73 -25.14
C SER A 226 -0.61 -27.47 -23.94
N LEU A 227 -0.72 -26.28 -23.34
CA LEU A 227 -0.17 -26.00 -22.02
C LEU A 227 -0.99 -26.82 -21.01
N GLY A 228 -0.50 -27.99 -20.62
CA GLY A 228 -1.18 -28.92 -19.71
C GLY A 228 -1.30 -28.36 -18.29
N TYR A 229 -0.81 -29.10 -17.28
CA TYR A 229 -0.86 -28.66 -15.87
C TYR A 229 -0.21 -27.29 -15.60
N THR A 230 0.72 -26.86 -16.45
CA THR A 230 1.36 -25.55 -16.39
C THR A 230 0.38 -24.39 -16.60
N ALA A 231 -0.70 -24.58 -17.38
CA ALA A 231 -1.73 -23.56 -17.57
C ALA A 231 -2.57 -23.30 -16.32
N VAL A 232 -2.60 -24.25 -15.37
CA VAL A 232 -3.42 -24.14 -14.15
C VAL A 232 -2.59 -23.72 -12.95
N LEU A 233 -1.42 -24.35 -12.74
CA LEU A 233 -0.59 -24.10 -11.56
C LEU A 233 0.09 -22.73 -11.60
N LEU A 234 0.51 -22.28 -12.79
CA LEU A 234 1.24 -21.03 -12.94
C LEU A 234 0.37 -19.80 -12.58
N PRO A 235 -0.86 -19.64 -13.10
CA PRO A 235 -1.72 -18.52 -12.71
C PRO A 235 -1.99 -18.45 -11.20
N ILE A 236 -2.12 -19.60 -10.52
CA ILE A 236 -2.32 -19.65 -9.06
C ILE A 236 -1.11 -19.07 -8.33
N PHE A 237 0.10 -19.47 -8.72
CA PHE A 237 1.33 -18.95 -8.14
C PHE A 237 1.49 -17.44 -8.41
N LEU A 238 1.24 -17.02 -9.65
CA LEU A 238 1.28 -15.60 -10.03
C LEU A 238 0.24 -14.78 -9.27
N GLN A 239 -0.92 -15.35 -8.97
CA GLN A 239 -1.94 -14.68 -8.18
C GLN A 239 -1.45 -14.40 -6.76
N ALA A 240 -0.83 -15.38 -6.10
CA ALA A 240 -0.23 -15.17 -4.78
C ALA A 240 0.82 -14.05 -4.82
N TRP A 241 1.62 -13.99 -5.90
CA TRP A 241 2.60 -12.93 -6.09
C TRP A 241 1.94 -11.56 -6.28
N VAL A 242 0.88 -11.46 -7.09
CA VAL A 242 0.09 -10.23 -7.26
C VAL A 242 -0.49 -9.77 -5.92
N VAL A 243 -1.00 -10.67 -5.08
CA VAL A 243 -1.52 -10.33 -3.74
C VAL A 243 -0.43 -9.73 -2.86
N CYS A 244 0.77 -10.31 -2.88
CA CYS A 244 1.94 -9.82 -2.14
C CYS A 244 2.36 -8.42 -2.62
N LEU A 245 2.45 -8.20 -3.93
CA LEU A 245 2.80 -6.89 -4.49
C LEU A 245 1.70 -5.85 -4.23
N LEU A 246 0.43 -6.23 -4.29
CA LEU A 246 -0.70 -5.35 -4.00
C LEU A 246 -0.73 -4.96 -2.52
N ALA A 247 -0.38 -5.88 -1.61
CA ALA A 247 -0.21 -5.56 -0.19
C ALA A 247 0.93 -4.54 0.03
N SER A 248 2.07 -4.72 -0.65
CA SER A 248 3.17 -3.75 -0.61
C SER A 248 2.74 -2.40 -1.18
N ALA A 249 2.03 -2.39 -2.31
CA ALA A 249 1.50 -1.18 -2.94
C ALA A 249 0.64 -0.40 -1.95
N VAL A 250 -0.39 -1.03 -1.38
CA VAL A 250 -1.27 -0.39 -0.41
C VAL A 250 -0.53 0.05 0.85
N SER A 251 0.43 -0.74 1.33
CA SER A 251 1.24 -0.41 2.51
C SER A 251 2.05 0.87 2.30
N ILE A 252 2.73 0.99 1.16
CA ILE A 252 3.60 2.13 0.83
C ILE A 252 2.75 3.36 0.49
N SER A 253 1.72 3.21 -0.34
CA SER A 253 0.92 4.34 -0.82
C SER A 253 0.04 4.93 0.29
N LYS A 254 -0.60 4.09 1.11
CA LYS A 254 -1.51 4.57 2.17
C LYS A 254 -0.83 4.70 3.53
N GLY A 255 0.43 4.31 3.66
CA GLY A 255 1.18 4.31 4.92
C GLY A 255 0.61 3.34 5.96
N LEU A 256 0.04 2.21 5.51
CA LEU A 256 -0.54 1.18 6.38
C LEU A 256 0.51 0.11 6.70
N LYS A 257 0.43 -0.48 7.91
CA LYS A 257 1.21 -1.68 8.24
C LYS A 257 0.93 -2.79 7.22
N LEU A 258 1.96 -3.56 6.83
CA LEU A 258 1.84 -4.62 5.83
C LEU A 258 0.71 -5.60 6.16
N GLU A 259 0.54 -5.98 7.43
CA GLU A 259 -0.54 -6.86 7.89
C GLU A 259 -1.93 -6.33 7.51
N ARG A 260 -2.16 -5.03 7.69
CA ARG A 260 -3.42 -4.36 7.33
C ARG A 260 -3.57 -4.22 5.83
N ALA A 261 -2.49 -3.92 5.13
CA ALA A 261 -2.47 -3.84 3.68
C ALA A 261 -2.70 -5.21 3.01
N ALA A 262 -2.24 -6.30 3.62
CA ALA A 262 -2.51 -7.67 3.20
C ALA A 262 -3.99 -8.05 3.35
N LEU A 263 -4.66 -7.58 4.41
CA LEU A 263 -6.11 -7.73 4.53
C LEU A 263 -6.86 -7.00 3.40
N ILE A 264 -6.37 -5.81 3.01
CA ILE A 264 -6.94 -5.06 1.89
C ILE A 264 -6.73 -5.81 0.57
N SER A 265 -5.49 -6.24 0.27
CA SER A 265 -5.20 -6.94 -0.99
C SER A 265 -5.97 -8.25 -1.11
N LEU A 266 -6.09 -9.00 -0.01
CA LEU A 266 -6.91 -10.20 0.06
C LEU A 266 -8.40 -9.88 -0.17
N GLY A 267 -8.91 -8.79 0.42
CA GLY A 267 -10.27 -8.31 0.19
C GLY A 267 -10.54 -7.96 -1.27
N VAL A 268 -9.59 -7.29 -1.94
CA VAL A 268 -9.68 -6.99 -3.38
C VAL A 268 -9.75 -8.28 -4.20
N VAL A 269 -8.94 -9.28 -3.87
CA VAL A 269 -8.96 -10.58 -4.57
C VAL A 269 -10.27 -11.32 -4.34
N TYR A 270 -10.81 -11.33 -3.12
CA TYR A 270 -12.11 -11.95 -2.86
C TYR A 270 -13.26 -11.24 -3.58
N LEU A 271 -13.24 -9.91 -3.65
CA LEU A 271 -14.22 -9.16 -4.43
C LEU A 271 -14.10 -9.48 -5.93
N ASN A 272 -12.88 -9.62 -6.43
CA ASN A 272 -12.65 -10.06 -7.81
C ASN A 272 -13.23 -11.47 -8.07
N ILE A 273 -12.99 -12.43 -7.17
CA ILE A 273 -13.58 -13.78 -7.26
C ILE A 273 -15.11 -13.71 -7.22
N LEU A 274 -15.69 -12.85 -6.39
CA LEU A 274 -17.14 -12.65 -6.32
C LEU A 274 -17.70 -12.11 -7.65
N ILE A 275 -17.05 -11.10 -8.24
CA ILE A 275 -17.43 -10.54 -9.54
C ILE A 275 -17.36 -11.63 -10.62
N LEU A 276 -16.31 -12.44 -10.61
CA LEU A 276 -16.15 -13.56 -11.54
C LEU A 276 -17.28 -14.58 -11.39
N LEU A 277 -17.61 -15.00 -10.16
CA LEU A 277 -18.68 -15.97 -9.88
C LEU A 277 -20.05 -15.45 -10.33
N VAL A 278 -20.36 -14.18 -10.04
CA VAL A 278 -21.60 -13.54 -10.48
C VAL A 278 -21.65 -13.43 -12.00
N GLY A 279 -20.53 -13.05 -12.63
CA GLY A 279 -20.41 -13.00 -14.09
C GLY A 279 -20.68 -14.34 -14.75
N LEU A 280 -20.09 -15.41 -14.21
CA LEU A 280 -20.31 -16.79 -14.67
C LEU A 280 -21.77 -17.22 -14.52
N GLN A 281 -22.41 -16.90 -13.38
CA GLN A 281 -23.83 -17.22 -13.16
C GLN A 281 -24.77 -16.49 -14.11
N MET A 282 -24.42 -15.26 -14.49
CA MET A 282 -25.19 -14.43 -15.42
C MET A 282 -24.93 -14.79 -16.90
N GLY A 283 -24.02 -15.73 -17.18
CA GLY A 283 -23.63 -16.08 -18.55
C GLY A 283 -22.93 -14.95 -19.29
N LEU A 284 -22.28 -14.02 -18.56
CA LEU A 284 -21.46 -12.96 -19.15
C LEU A 284 -20.12 -13.49 -19.66
N PHE A 285 -19.68 -14.66 -19.16
CA PHE A 285 -18.46 -15.38 -19.52
C PHE A 285 -18.75 -16.88 -19.60
#